data_AF-A0A3A2ZXE5-F1
#
_entry.id   AF-A0A3A2ZXE5-F1
#
_cell.length_a   1.000
_cell.length_b   1.000
_cell.length_c   1.000
_cell.angle_alpha   90.00
_cell.angle_beta   90.00
_cell.angle_gamma   90.00
#
_symmetry.space_group_name_H-M   'P 1'
#
loop_
_entity.id
_entity.type
_entity.pdbx_description
1 polymer ?
#
loop_
_entity_poly.entity_id
_entity_poly.type
_entity_poly.pdbx_seq_one_letter_code
_entity_poly.pdbx_strand_id
1 'polypeptide(L)'
;MDPIQQAVPGTTPVPSTADDLETTAQKLEALANVVKEGNSLALYTGLKLSSPKPRDAESIALSQMTPSELESYTDWKTRTTPVPPFDWEHNKTPIPTGAQSEKKFTRRAEAMDVVWGYKGATPEHASWLTFNMPGTLPLVKAVSRVLTAQLHYQNDPLVHLGPMEVAEIETAKSIVRIAQGNRERELQRIRKATRSMTRSIEVLNSRMDSLEKSEPSAQKRSQSQTQVPVPDGSPPGGVRLGE
;
A
#
# COMPACT_ATOMS: atom_id res chain seq x y z
N MET A 1 1.83 20.96 -39.71
CA MET A 1 0.66 20.51 -38.95
C MET A 1 0.76 19.00 -38.91
N ASP A 2 1.25 18.46 -37.81
CA ASP A 2 1.33 17.01 -37.64
C ASP A 2 -0.08 16.45 -37.41
N PRO A 3 -0.44 15.33 -38.04
CA PRO A 3 -1.75 14.74 -37.84
C PRO A 3 -1.88 14.27 -36.39
N ILE A 4 -2.91 14.76 -35.70
CA ILE A 4 -3.30 14.27 -34.38
C ILE A 4 -3.67 12.80 -34.54
N GLN A 5 -2.74 11.93 -34.17
CA GLN A 5 -2.95 10.50 -34.17
C GLN A 5 -3.94 10.20 -33.05
N GLN A 6 -5.22 10.09 -33.40
CA GLN A 6 -6.28 9.75 -32.47
C GLN A 6 -5.92 8.42 -31.79
N ALA A 7 -5.73 8.46 -30.46
CA ALA A 7 -5.46 7.27 -29.69
C ALA A 7 -6.64 6.29 -29.81
N VAL A 8 -6.36 5.01 -30.02
CA VAL A 8 -7.41 3.99 -30.20
C VAL A 8 -7.88 3.52 -28.80
N PRO A 9 -9.19 3.47 -28.54
CA PRO A 9 -9.72 2.92 -27.29
C PRO A 9 -9.16 1.50 -27.01
N GLY A 10 -8.69 1.26 -25.79
CA GLY A 10 -8.19 -0.04 -25.33
C GLY A 10 -6.69 -0.29 -25.53
N THR A 11 -5.96 0.65 -26.14
CA THR A 11 -4.52 0.47 -26.44
C THR A 11 -3.57 1.28 -25.56
N THR A 12 -4.08 2.21 -24.75
CA THR A 12 -3.20 3.10 -23.98
C THR A 12 -2.45 2.31 -22.91
N PRO A 13 -1.10 2.33 -22.91
CA PRO A 13 -0.31 1.58 -21.96
C PRO A 13 -0.51 2.11 -20.53
N VAL A 14 -0.75 1.20 -19.59
CA VAL A 14 -0.90 1.54 -18.17
C VAL A 14 0.40 1.27 -17.41
N PRO A 15 0.72 2.09 -16.38
CA PRO A 15 1.82 1.82 -15.49
C PRO A 15 1.70 0.44 -14.85
N SER A 16 2.82 -0.29 -14.82
CA SER A 16 3.01 -1.54 -14.12
C SER A 16 3.90 -1.32 -12.90
N THR A 17 3.76 -2.16 -11.88
CA THR A 17 4.62 -2.11 -10.69
C THR A 17 6.09 -2.40 -10.98
N ALA A 18 6.41 -2.93 -12.16
CA ALA A 18 7.79 -3.18 -12.60
C ALA A 18 8.44 -2.00 -13.34
N ASP A 19 7.66 -1.00 -13.75
CA ASP A 19 8.17 0.12 -14.55
C ASP A 19 9.11 1.00 -13.73
N ASP A 20 10.20 1.46 -14.37
CA ASP A 20 11.09 2.49 -13.81
C ASP A 20 10.44 3.89 -13.86
N LEU A 21 11.17 4.90 -13.37
CA LEU A 21 10.66 6.26 -13.26
C LEU A 21 10.33 6.88 -14.62
N GLU A 22 11.18 6.65 -15.62
CA GLU A 22 11.02 7.21 -16.96
C GLU A 22 9.84 6.57 -17.70
N THR A 23 9.77 5.24 -17.70
CA THR A 23 8.67 4.47 -18.28
C THR A 23 7.35 4.81 -17.61
N THR A 24 7.35 4.95 -16.28
CA THR A 24 6.15 5.38 -15.53
C THR A 24 5.71 6.79 -15.95
N ALA A 25 6.66 7.73 -16.09
CA ALA A 25 6.36 9.10 -16.50
C ALA A 25 5.79 9.17 -17.91
N GLN A 26 6.39 8.48 -18.87
CA GLN A 26 5.91 8.42 -20.26
C GLN A 26 4.48 7.87 -20.34
N LYS A 27 4.18 6.78 -19.62
CA LYS A 27 2.83 6.19 -19.58
C LYS A 27 1.82 7.14 -18.92
N LEU A 28 2.19 7.84 -17.85
CA LEU A 28 1.32 8.84 -17.22
C LEU A 28 1.05 10.02 -18.13
N GLU A 29 2.03 10.47 -18.90
CA GLU A 29 1.84 11.56 -19.87
C GLU A 29 0.85 11.16 -20.97
N ALA A 30 0.99 9.95 -21.52
CA ALA A 30 0.03 9.41 -22.48
C ALA A 30 -1.39 9.36 -21.90
N LEU A 31 -1.55 8.88 -20.67
CA LEU A 31 -2.85 8.84 -19.98
C LEU A 31 -3.39 10.25 -19.67
N ALA A 32 -2.53 11.21 -19.31
CA ALA A 32 -2.93 12.60 -19.07
C ALA A 32 -3.43 13.27 -20.36
N ASN A 33 -2.83 12.94 -21.51
CA ASN A 33 -3.29 13.45 -22.80
C ASN A 33 -4.68 12.89 -23.17
N VAL A 34 -4.95 11.61 -22.91
CA VAL A 34 -6.31 11.03 -23.05
C VAL A 34 -7.33 11.84 -22.25
N VAL A 35 -7.03 12.16 -20.98
CA VAL A 35 -7.93 12.98 -20.14
C VAL A 35 -8.12 14.39 -20.68
N LYS A 36 -7.04 15.05 -21.13
CA LYS A 36 -7.10 16.41 -21.69
C LYS A 36 -7.98 16.49 -22.94
N GLU A 37 -8.01 15.43 -23.72
CA GLU A 37 -8.88 15.30 -24.90
C GLU A 37 -10.36 15.03 -24.53
N GLY A 38 -10.67 14.91 -23.23
CA GLY A 38 -12.03 14.62 -22.73
C GLY A 38 -12.41 13.13 -22.82
N ASN A 39 -11.44 12.25 -23.06
CA ASN A 39 -11.68 10.82 -23.19
C ASN A 39 -11.67 10.10 -21.84
N SER A 40 -12.42 9.00 -21.74
CA SER A 40 -12.45 8.14 -20.54
C SER A 40 -11.21 7.24 -20.47
N LEU A 41 -10.45 7.33 -19.38
CA LEU A 41 -9.35 6.42 -19.08
C LEU A 41 -9.80 4.96 -19.00
N ALA A 42 -10.97 4.69 -18.41
CA ALA A 42 -11.50 3.34 -18.27
C ALA A 42 -11.69 2.67 -19.64
N LEU A 43 -12.27 3.38 -20.61
CA LEU A 43 -12.42 2.88 -21.98
C LEU A 43 -11.07 2.75 -22.69
N TYR A 44 -10.20 3.75 -22.57
CA TYR A 44 -8.92 3.78 -23.29
C TYR A 44 -7.88 2.79 -22.75
N THR A 45 -8.01 2.38 -21.50
CA THR A 45 -7.21 1.31 -20.89
C THR A 45 -7.86 -0.07 -21.02
N GLY A 46 -9.04 -0.15 -21.66
CA GLY A 46 -9.76 -1.40 -21.89
C GLY A 46 -10.30 -2.05 -20.61
N LEU A 47 -10.66 -1.24 -19.61
CA LEU A 47 -11.18 -1.67 -18.32
C LEU A 47 -10.24 -2.59 -17.52
N LYS A 48 -8.98 -2.73 -17.93
CA LYS A 48 -8.00 -3.65 -17.31
C LYS A 48 -7.76 -3.38 -15.82
N LEU A 49 -8.02 -2.15 -15.36
CA LEU A 49 -7.78 -1.71 -14.00
C LEU A 49 -9.08 -1.50 -13.18
N SER A 50 -10.25 -1.62 -13.81
CA SER A 50 -11.53 -1.62 -13.08
C SER A 50 -11.89 -3.05 -12.72
N SER A 51 -12.11 -3.29 -11.44
CA SER A 51 -12.58 -4.58 -10.95
C SER A 51 -14.11 -4.62 -11.02
N PRO A 52 -14.74 -5.66 -11.59
CA PRO A 52 -16.19 -5.83 -11.50
C PRO A 52 -16.56 -6.15 -10.04
N LYS A 53 -16.78 -5.10 -9.24
CA LYS A 53 -17.33 -5.25 -7.90
C LYS A 53 -18.85 -5.32 -8.00
N PRO A 54 -19.50 -6.25 -7.25
CA PRO A 54 -20.95 -6.23 -7.11
C PRO A 54 -21.39 -4.85 -6.64
N ARG A 55 -22.40 -4.28 -7.30
CA ARG A 55 -22.84 -2.91 -7.05
C ARG A 55 -23.92 -2.79 -6.02
N ASP A 56 -24.76 -3.79 -5.87
CA ASP A 56 -25.78 -3.74 -4.84
C ASP A 56 -25.19 -4.20 -3.50
N ALA A 57 -25.57 -3.47 -2.46
CA ALA A 57 -25.21 -3.76 -1.07
C ALA A 57 -25.46 -5.22 -0.69
N GLU A 58 -26.53 -5.80 -1.21
CA GLU A 58 -26.91 -7.18 -0.94
C GLU A 58 -25.87 -8.15 -1.51
N SER A 59 -25.52 -8.05 -2.80
CA SER A 59 -24.50 -8.90 -3.42
C SER A 59 -23.11 -8.73 -2.77
N ILE A 60 -22.75 -7.52 -2.35
CA ILE A 60 -21.53 -7.29 -1.55
C ILE A 60 -21.60 -8.08 -0.25
N ALA A 61 -22.71 -7.98 0.48
CA ALA A 61 -22.90 -8.71 1.73
C ALA A 61 -22.85 -10.24 1.51
N LEU A 62 -23.57 -10.75 0.51
CA LEU A 62 -23.63 -12.17 0.17
C LEU A 62 -22.25 -12.74 -0.15
N SER A 63 -21.40 -11.99 -0.86
CA SER A 63 -20.03 -12.43 -1.20
C SER A 63 -19.11 -12.64 0.02
N GLN A 64 -19.47 -12.07 1.17
CA GLN A 64 -18.70 -12.12 2.42
C GLN A 64 -19.33 -13.03 3.49
N MET A 65 -20.47 -13.66 3.18
CA MET A 65 -21.16 -14.56 4.10
C MET A 65 -20.49 -15.92 4.17
N THR A 66 -20.61 -16.58 5.31
CA THR A 66 -20.28 -18.02 5.40
C THR A 66 -21.35 -18.85 4.68
N PRO A 67 -21.07 -20.11 4.28
CA PRO A 67 -22.07 -20.96 3.63
C PRO A 67 -23.37 -21.09 4.43
N SER A 68 -23.28 -21.24 5.76
CA SER A 68 -24.43 -21.31 6.66
C SER A 68 -25.24 -20.01 6.77
N GLU A 69 -24.58 -18.85 6.66
CA GLU A 69 -25.23 -17.54 6.64
C GLU A 69 -26.01 -17.37 5.32
N LEU A 70 -25.41 -17.79 4.21
CA LEU A 70 -26.02 -17.70 2.88
C LEU A 70 -27.25 -18.60 2.76
N GLU A 71 -27.14 -19.86 3.17
CA GLU A 71 -28.25 -20.83 3.18
C GLU A 71 -29.42 -20.32 4.04
N SER A 72 -29.13 -19.89 5.28
CA SER A 72 -30.17 -19.36 6.17
C SER A 72 -30.85 -18.10 5.60
N TYR A 73 -30.08 -17.22 4.96
CA TYR A 73 -30.60 -16.01 4.33
C TYR A 73 -31.47 -16.31 3.11
N THR A 74 -31.05 -17.24 2.25
CA THR A 74 -31.83 -17.65 1.07
C THR A 74 -33.14 -18.31 1.47
N ASP A 75 -33.12 -19.18 2.48
CA ASP A 75 -34.31 -19.86 3.00
C ASP A 75 -35.33 -18.87 3.58
N TRP A 76 -34.83 -17.91 4.36
CA TRP A 76 -35.65 -16.83 4.91
C TRP A 76 -36.24 -15.95 3.81
N LYS A 77 -35.43 -15.53 2.83
CA LYS A 77 -35.86 -14.66 1.73
C LYS A 77 -36.87 -15.33 0.81
N THR A 78 -36.72 -16.63 0.55
CA THR A 78 -37.66 -17.43 -0.24
C THR A 78 -38.87 -17.91 0.55
N ARG A 79 -38.91 -17.67 1.87
CA ARG A 79 -39.93 -18.15 2.82
C ARG A 79 -40.06 -19.68 2.84
N THR A 80 -38.97 -20.38 2.55
CA THR A 80 -38.92 -21.85 2.53
C THR A 80 -38.92 -22.42 3.95
N THR A 81 -38.21 -21.75 4.88
CA THR A 81 -38.13 -22.16 6.28
C THR A 81 -38.76 -21.08 7.17
N PRO A 82 -39.79 -21.41 7.98
CA PRO A 82 -40.38 -20.45 8.89
C PRO A 82 -39.39 -20.08 10.00
N VAL A 83 -39.34 -18.80 10.33
CA VAL A 83 -38.52 -18.32 11.45
C VAL A 83 -39.16 -18.80 12.77
N PRO A 84 -38.39 -19.40 13.69
CA PRO A 84 -38.93 -19.82 14.99
C PRO A 84 -39.51 -18.62 15.76
N PRO A 85 -40.59 -18.81 16.53
CA PRO A 85 -41.18 -17.73 17.32
C PRO A 85 -40.19 -17.22 18.37
N PHE A 86 -40.27 -15.93 18.69
CA PHE A 86 -39.42 -15.26 19.67
C PHE A 86 -40.29 -14.52 20.69
N ASP A 87 -40.04 -14.72 21.98
CA ASP A 87 -40.75 -14.06 23.07
C ASP A 87 -40.05 -12.75 23.45
N TRP A 88 -40.56 -11.63 22.96
CA TRP A 88 -39.98 -10.30 23.19
C TRP A 88 -40.10 -9.81 24.64
N GLU A 89 -40.94 -10.41 25.47
CA GLU A 89 -41.05 -9.99 26.87
C GLU A 89 -39.99 -10.68 27.72
N HIS A 90 -39.81 -11.98 27.53
CA HIS A 90 -38.97 -12.81 28.39
C HIS A 90 -37.57 -13.10 27.84
N ASN A 91 -37.36 -13.08 26.53
CA ASN A 91 -36.08 -13.45 25.92
C ASN A 91 -35.08 -12.28 25.96
N LYS A 92 -34.63 -11.91 27.15
CA LYS A 92 -33.67 -10.83 27.39
C LYS A 92 -32.53 -11.36 28.28
N THR A 93 -31.31 -10.96 27.99
CA THR A 93 -30.15 -11.23 28.85
C THR A 93 -29.19 -10.05 28.81
N PRO A 94 -28.57 -9.68 29.94
CA PRO A 94 -27.55 -8.63 29.94
C PRO A 94 -26.48 -8.86 28.87
N ILE A 95 -25.99 -7.78 28.30
CA ILE A 95 -24.94 -7.84 27.28
C ILE A 95 -23.61 -8.21 27.98
N PRO A 96 -22.85 -9.20 27.46
CA PRO A 96 -21.52 -9.49 27.97
C PRO A 96 -20.62 -8.25 27.93
N THR A 97 -19.89 -7.99 29.01
CA THR A 97 -18.99 -6.83 29.11
C THR A 97 -17.83 -6.94 28.13
N GLY A 98 -17.69 -5.94 27.26
CA GLY A 98 -16.61 -5.87 26.27
C GLY A 98 -16.74 -4.64 25.37
N ALA A 99 -15.61 -4.04 25.00
CA ALA A 99 -15.56 -2.75 24.27
C ALA A 99 -16.31 -2.75 22.92
N GLN A 100 -16.59 -3.92 22.33
CA GLN A 100 -17.31 -4.07 21.06
C GLN A 100 -18.62 -4.85 21.20
N SER A 101 -18.96 -5.31 22.41
CA SER A 101 -20.12 -6.15 22.65
C SER A 101 -21.41 -5.38 22.36
N GLU A 102 -21.57 -4.19 22.94
CA GLU A 102 -22.78 -3.38 22.79
C GLU A 102 -23.09 -3.09 21.33
N LYS A 103 -22.14 -2.51 20.58
CA LYS A 103 -22.30 -2.22 19.14
C LYS A 103 -22.69 -3.46 18.32
N LYS A 104 -22.08 -4.62 18.62
CA LYS A 104 -22.38 -5.89 17.94
C LYS A 104 -23.81 -6.36 18.23
N PHE A 105 -24.25 -6.27 19.48
CA PHE A 105 -25.59 -6.71 19.87
C PHE A 105 -26.69 -5.72 19.42
N THR A 106 -26.41 -4.41 19.38
CA THR A 106 -27.30 -3.42 18.75
C THR A 106 -27.56 -3.75 17.29
N ARG A 107 -26.50 -3.98 16.49
CA ARG A 107 -26.65 -4.36 15.08
C ARG A 107 -27.39 -5.67 14.85
N ARG A 108 -27.30 -6.60 15.81
CA ARG A 108 -28.06 -7.85 15.76
C ARG A 108 -29.51 -7.62 16.12
N ALA A 109 -29.80 -6.75 17.08
CA ALA A 109 -31.16 -6.38 17.43
C ALA A 109 -31.88 -5.71 16.25
N GLU A 110 -31.23 -4.76 15.58
CA GLU A 110 -31.74 -4.17 14.33
C GLU A 110 -32.03 -5.23 13.25
N ALA A 111 -31.16 -6.24 13.12
CA ALA A 111 -31.40 -7.35 12.20
C ALA A 111 -32.57 -8.24 12.64
N MET A 112 -32.79 -8.43 13.94
CA MET A 112 -33.93 -9.18 14.47
C MET A 112 -35.25 -8.48 14.16
N ASP A 113 -35.32 -7.16 14.24
CA ASP A 113 -36.50 -6.39 13.82
C ASP A 113 -36.89 -6.73 12.36
N VAL A 114 -35.90 -6.85 11.47
CA VAL A 114 -36.13 -7.23 10.06
C VAL A 114 -36.54 -8.69 9.91
N VAL A 115 -35.82 -9.61 10.57
CA VAL A 115 -36.06 -11.06 10.43
C VAL A 115 -37.47 -11.45 10.89
N TRP A 116 -37.94 -10.88 12.00
CA TRP A 116 -39.24 -11.17 12.60
C TRP A 116 -40.33 -10.16 12.23
N GLY A 117 -40.01 -9.08 11.51
CA GLY A 117 -40.96 -7.98 11.28
C GLY A 117 -41.39 -7.27 12.56
N TYR A 118 -40.53 -7.27 13.58
CA TYR A 118 -40.74 -6.61 14.87
C TYR A 118 -40.17 -5.19 14.85
N LYS A 119 -40.58 -4.35 15.80
CA LYS A 119 -40.01 -3.02 16.01
C LYS A 119 -39.65 -2.84 17.46
N GLY A 120 -38.39 -2.57 17.73
CA GLY A 120 -37.90 -2.29 19.08
C GLY A 120 -37.14 -3.46 19.72
N ALA A 121 -36.57 -4.36 18.93
CA ALA A 121 -35.58 -5.29 19.44
C ALA A 121 -34.43 -4.52 20.10
N THR A 122 -34.13 -4.89 21.33
CA THR A 122 -33.02 -4.34 22.11
C THR A 122 -31.79 -5.24 22.06
N PRO A 123 -30.59 -4.73 22.38
CA PRO A 123 -29.38 -5.55 22.46
C PRO A 123 -29.48 -6.74 23.42
N GLU A 124 -30.28 -6.67 24.49
CA GLU A 124 -30.50 -7.81 25.39
C GLU A 124 -31.20 -8.99 24.72
N HIS A 125 -32.12 -8.72 23.77
CA HIS A 125 -32.76 -9.78 22.98
C HIS A 125 -31.75 -10.49 22.08
N ALA A 126 -30.88 -9.71 21.43
CA ALA A 126 -29.81 -10.26 20.60
C ALA A 126 -28.78 -11.03 21.43
N SER A 127 -28.52 -10.60 22.66
CA SER A 127 -27.69 -11.32 23.63
C SER A 127 -28.30 -12.68 23.95
N TRP A 128 -29.57 -12.71 24.35
CA TRP A 128 -30.29 -13.94 24.66
C TRP A 128 -30.32 -14.91 23.45
N LEU A 129 -30.64 -14.41 22.25
CA LEU A 129 -30.70 -15.21 21.01
C LEU A 129 -29.39 -15.92 20.71
N THR A 130 -28.26 -15.24 20.96
CA THR A 130 -26.93 -15.76 20.65
C THR A 130 -26.60 -17.04 21.40
N PHE A 131 -27.11 -17.19 22.64
CA PHE A 131 -26.85 -18.36 23.48
C PHE A 131 -27.97 -19.39 23.45
N ASN A 132 -29.21 -18.97 23.23
CA ASN A 132 -30.39 -19.84 23.34
C ASN A 132 -30.96 -20.31 21.99
N MET A 133 -30.62 -19.63 20.89
CA MET A 133 -31.07 -20.00 19.53
C MET A 133 -29.89 -20.02 18.54
N PRO A 134 -28.86 -20.86 18.75
CA PRO A 134 -27.67 -20.90 17.90
C PRO A 134 -27.99 -21.26 16.45
N GLY A 135 -29.05 -22.02 16.18
CA GLY A 135 -29.50 -22.35 14.82
C GLY A 135 -30.04 -21.15 14.03
N THR A 136 -30.55 -20.12 14.71
CA THR A 136 -31.08 -18.90 14.07
C THR A 136 -30.04 -17.78 13.99
N LEU A 137 -28.92 -17.94 14.70
CA LEU A 137 -27.84 -16.95 14.71
C LEU A 137 -27.22 -16.69 13.31
N PRO A 138 -27.00 -17.67 12.43
CA PRO A 138 -26.52 -17.42 11.07
C PRO A 138 -27.42 -16.46 10.29
N LEU A 139 -28.74 -16.62 10.38
CA LEU A 139 -29.70 -15.72 9.73
C LEU A 139 -29.56 -14.28 10.23
N VAL A 140 -29.55 -14.08 11.56
CA VAL A 140 -29.41 -12.75 12.16
C VAL A 140 -28.09 -12.11 11.75
N LYS A 141 -26.99 -12.88 11.70
CA LYS A 141 -25.69 -12.39 11.21
C LYS A 141 -25.75 -12.01 9.73
N ALA A 142 -26.40 -12.82 8.90
CA ALA A 142 -26.55 -12.54 7.47
C ALA A 142 -27.33 -11.24 7.24
N VAL A 143 -28.51 -11.08 7.86
CA VAL A 143 -29.31 -9.85 7.74
C VAL A 143 -28.55 -8.64 8.30
N SER A 144 -27.85 -8.78 9.43
CA SER A 144 -27.01 -7.71 9.98
C SER A 144 -25.91 -7.25 9.00
N ARG A 145 -25.30 -8.19 8.25
CA ARG A 145 -24.33 -7.88 7.19
C ARG A 145 -24.99 -7.12 6.04
N VAL A 146 -26.17 -7.53 5.58
CA VAL A 146 -26.91 -6.84 4.52
C VAL A 146 -27.24 -5.41 4.94
N LEU A 147 -27.77 -5.20 6.15
CA LEU A 147 -28.07 -3.87 6.67
C LEU A 147 -26.81 -3.00 6.77
N THR A 148 -25.70 -3.59 7.24
CA THR A 148 -24.41 -2.89 7.31
C THR A 148 -23.92 -2.50 5.91
N ALA A 149 -24.02 -3.41 4.93
CA ALA A 149 -23.63 -3.14 3.55
C ALA A 149 -24.55 -2.07 2.92
N GLN A 150 -25.85 -2.07 3.22
CA GLN A 150 -26.79 -1.06 2.75
C GLN A 150 -26.45 0.31 3.32
N LEU A 151 -26.14 0.39 4.61
CA LEU A 151 -25.69 1.62 5.24
C LEU A 151 -24.39 2.12 4.59
N HIS A 152 -23.42 1.24 4.33
CA HIS A 152 -22.18 1.62 3.65
C HIS A 152 -22.43 2.08 2.21
N TYR A 153 -23.32 1.39 1.50
CA TYR A 153 -23.68 1.73 0.12
C TYR A 153 -24.39 3.09 0.03
N GLN A 154 -25.34 3.37 0.93
CA GLN A 154 -26.03 4.66 1.00
C GLN A 154 -25.07 5.82 1.33
N ASN A 155 -24.03 5.54 2.12
CA ASN A 155 -23.00 6.52 2.46
C ASN A 155 -21.84 6.55 1.45
N ASP A 156 -21.86 5.72 0.40
CA ASP A 156 -20.82 5.71 -0.63
C ASP A 156 -21.00 6.94 -1.54
N PRO A 157 -20.02 7.86 -1.61
CA PRO A 157 -20.10 9.02 -2.51
C PRO A 157 -20.26 8.63 -3.99
N LEU A 158 -19.91 7.40 -4.36
CA LEU A 158 -20.01 6.88 -5.72
C LEU A 158 -21.36 6.23 -6.02
N VAL A 159 -22.27 6.14 -5.05
CA VAL A 159 -23.57 5.44 -5.21
C VAL A 159 -24.44 6.02 -6.32
N HIS A 160 -24.30 7.33 -6.58
CA HIS A 160 -25.05 8.04 -7.60
C HIS A 160 -24.42 7.96 -9.00
N LEU A 161 -23.23 7.36 -9.10
CA LEU A 161 -22.48 7.31 -10.35
C LEU A 161 -22.82 6.08 -11.18
N GLY A 162 -22.85 6.27 -12.49
CA GLY A 162 -23.09 5.21 -13.46
C GLY A 162 -21.99 4.15 -13.49
N PRO A 163 -22.25 3.00 -14.14
CA PRO A 163 -21.26 1.96 -14.45
C PRO A 163 -19.89 2.48 -14.88
N MET A 164 -19.91 3.36 -15.87
CA MET A 164 -18.71 3.88 -16.51
C MET A 164 -17.94 4.87 -15.64
N GLU A 165 -18.63 5.75 -14.92
CA GLU A 165 -18.01 6.79 -14.09
C GLU A 165 -17.24 6.19 -12.91
N VAL A 166 -17.77 5.13 -12.30
CA VAL A 166 -17.03 4.40 -11.26
C VAL A 166 -15.82 3.68 -11.86
N ALA A 167 -15.96 3.05 -13.04
CA ALA A 167 -14.85 2.40 -13.71
C ALA A 167 -13.73 3.42 -14.04
N GLU A 168 -14.10 4.64 -14.44
CA GLU A 168 -13.19 5.77 -14.65
C GLU A 168 -12.43 6.10 -13.36
N ILE A 169 -13.14 6.32 -12.26
CA ILE A 169 -12.56 6.67 -10.96
C ILE A 169 -11.65 5.54 -10.45
N GLU A 170 -12.07 4.28 -10.53
CA GLU A 170 -11.25 3.13 -10.12
C GLU A 170 -9.98 3.01 -10.95
N THR A 171 -10.10 3.17 -12.27
CA THR A 171 -8.97 3.14 -13.20
C THR A 171 -7.97 4.24 -12.85
N ALA A 172 -8.45 5.48 -12.69
CA ALA A 172 -7.62 6.62 -12.31
C ALA A 172 -6.91 6.39 -10.96
N LYS A 173 -7.64 5.95 -9.93
CA LYS A 173 -7.07 5.62 -8.61
C LYS A 173 -5.99 4.55 -8.71
N SER A 174 -6.20 3.52 -9.52
CA SER A 174 -5.25 2.43 -9.69
C SER A 174 -3.96 2.91 -10.37
N ILE A 175 -4.09 3.69 -11.46
CA ILE A 175 -2.96 4.33 -12.15
C ILE A 175 -2.12 5.16 -11.18
N VAL A 176 -2.78 6.06 -10.43
CA VAL A 176 -2.11 6.96 -9.47
C VAL A 176 -1.38 6.16 -8.40
N ARG A 177 -2.02 5.14 -7.83
CA ARG A 177 -1.41 4.28 -6.80
C ARG A 177 -0.16 3.58 -7.31
N ILE A 178 -0.21 2.98 -8.51
CA ILE A 178 0.95 2.29 -9.10
C ILE A 178 2.09 3.27 -9.36
N ALA A 179 1.78 4.42 -9.97
CA ALA A 179 2.76 5.46 -10.25
C ALA A 179 3.46 5.99 -8.99
N GLN A 180 2.70 6.26 -7.92
CA GLN A 180 3.26 6.68 -6.64
C GLN A 180 4.17 5.62 -6.04
N GLY A 181 3.77 4.35 -6.10
CA GLY A 181 4.61 3.23 -5.65
C GLY A 181 5.92 3.12 -6.42
N ASN A 182 5.88 3.26 -7.75
CA ASN A 182 7.08 3.25 -8.59
C ASN A 182 8.00 4.42 -8.25
N ARG A 183 7.45 5.64 -8.13
CA ARG A 183 8.22 6.83 -7.76
C ARG A 183 8.96 6.64 -6.45
N GLU A 184 8.28 6.19 -5.40
CA GLU A 184 8.89 6.00 -4.08
C GLU A 184 10.01 4.95 -4.15
N ARG A 185 9.76 3.81 -4.80
CA ARG A 185 10.75 2.74 -4.96
C ARG A 185 12.00 3.22 -5.70
N GLU A 186 11.85 3.91 -6.83
CA GLU A 186 13.00 4.38 -7.62
C GLU A 186 13.76 5.51 -6.90
N LEU A 187 13.08 6.42 -6.22
CA LEU A 187 13.74 7.44 -5.39
C LEU A 187 14.57 6.81 -4.26
N GLN A 188 14.08 5.75 -3.63
CA GLN A 188 14.85 5.01 -2.63
C GLN A 188 16.11 4.35 -3.24
N ARG A 189 16.01 3.77 -4.44
CA ARG A 189 17.16 3.21 -5.15
C ARG A 189 18.21 4.29 -5.48
N ILE A 190 17.77 5.43 -6.02
CA ILE A 190 18.64 6.57 -6.31
C ILE A 190 19.35 7.02 -5.03
N ARG A 191 18.62 7.26 -3.93
CA ARG A 191 19.21 7.65 -2.64
C ARG A 191 20.24 6.63 -2.11
N LYS A 192 20.02 5.33 -2.32
CA LYS A 192 20.98 4.29 -1.94
C LYS A 192 22.24 4.35 -2.80
N ALA A 193 22.08 4.49 -4.11
CA ALA A 193 23.19 4.61 -5.05
C ALA A 193 24.02 5.87 -4.76
N THR A 194 23.38 7.03 -4.57
CA THR A 194 24.08 8.28 -4.23
C THR A 194 24.92 8.14 -2.97
N ARG A 195 24.39 7.56 -1.89
CA ARG A 195 25.16 7.31 -0.66
C ARG A 195 26.37 6.41 -0.89
N SER A 196 26.20 5.37 -1.69
CA SER A 196 27.31 4.48 -2.06
C SER A 196 28.39 5.23 -2.85
N MET A 197 27.98 6.06 -3.82
CA MET A 197 28.90 6.86 -4.64
C MET A 197 29.67 7.87 -3.80
N THR A 198 29.01 8.61 -2.91
CA THR A 198 29.66 9.57 -2.01
C THR A 198 30.73 8.88 -1.18
N ARG A 199 30.43 7.73 -0.58
CA ARG A 199 31.40 6.94 0.18
C ARG A 199 32.59 6.50 -0.67
N SER A 200 32.36 6.07 -1.91
CA SER A 200 33.44 5.70 -2.82
C SER A 200 34.32 6.90 -3.21
N ILE A 201 33.71 8.07 -3.45
CA ILE A 201 34.43 9.31 -3.76
C ILE A 201 35.31 9.73 -2.56
N GLU A 202 34.80 9.65 -1.33
CA GLU A 202 35.57 9.97 -0.12
C GLU A 202 36.83 9.10 0.02
N VAL A 203 36.72 7.79 -0.26
CA VAL A 203 37.87 6.87 -0.25
C VAL A 203 38.91 7.26 -1.31
N LEU A 204 38.46 7.59 -2.52
CA LEU A 204 39.35 8.01 -3.61
C LEU A 204 40.06 9.33 -3.30
N ASN A 205 39.33 10.34 -2.81
CA ASN A 205 39.90 11.62 -2.42
C ASN A 205 40.92 11.44 -1.29
N SER A 206 40.59 10.62 -0.27
CA SER A 206 41.53 10.32 0.82
C SER A 206 42.83 9.69 0.31
N ARG A 207 42.74 8.84 -0.73
CA ARG A 207 43.92 8.26 -1.37
C ARG A 207 44.71 9.30 -2.15
N MET A 208 44.05 10.15 -2.93
CA MET A 208 44.70 11.25 -3.66
C MET A 208 45.48 12.16 -2.70
N ASP A 209 44.84 12.63 -1.63
CA ASP A 209 45.45 13.49 -0.61
C ASP A 209 46.69 12.82 0.04
N SER A 210 46.63 11.51 0.27
CA SER A 210 47.76 10.77 0.86
C SER A 210 48.97 10.72 -0.07
N LEU A 211 48.75 10.65 -1.39
CA LEU A 211 49.81 10.60 -2.39
C LEU A 211 50.44 11.98 -2.60
N GLU A 212 49.63 13.03 -2.70
CA GLU A 212 50.11 14.42 -2.82
C GLU A 212 50.98 14.83 -1.63
N LYS A 213 50.61 14.42 -0.41
CA LYS A 213 51.42 14.67 0.80
C LYS A 213 52.73 13.87 0.84
N SER A 214 52.83 12.77 0.10
CA SER A 214 54.02 11.90 0.08
C SER A 214 55.09 12.33 -0.92
N GLU A 215 54.74 13.11 -1.95
CA GLU A 215 55.69 13.65 -2.94
C GLU A 215 56.76 14.62 -2.38
N PRO A 216 56.46 15.61 -1.51
CA PRO A 216 57.50 16.53 -1.02
C PRO A 216 58.60 15.87 -0.17
N SER A 217 58.39 14.64 0.30
CA SER A 217 59.39 13.85 1.02
C SER A 217 60.33 13.03 0.14
N ALA A 218 59.94 12.72 -1.11
CA ALA A 218 60.77 11.92 -2.02
C ALA A 218 61.90 12.76 -2.66
N GLN A 219 61.62 14.02 -3.01
CA GLN A 219 62.62 14.92 -3.60
C GLN A 219 63.75 15.35 -2.63
N LYS A 220 63.52 15.32 -1.32
CA LYS A 220 64.59 15.57 -0.32
C LYS A 220 65.56 14.40 -0.14
N ARG A 221 65.18 13.16 -0.50
CA ARG A 221 66.04 11.97 -0.32
C ARG A 221 67.05 11.76 -1.45
N SER A 222 66.82 12.33 -2.63
CA SER A 222 67.70 12.16 -3.80
C SER A 222 68.91 13.12 -3.84
N GLN A 223 68.99 14.14 -2.97
CA GLN A 223 70.12 15.09 -2.95
C GLN A 223 71.18 14.80 -1.88
N SER A 224 71.01 13.79 -1.01
CA SER A 224 71.88 13.58 0.16
C SER A 224 72.89 12.43 0.05
N GLN A 225 73.04 11.77 -1.10
CA GLN A 225 73.99 10.65 -1.25
C GLN A 225 74.88 10.82 -2.49
N THR A 226 75.85 11.73 -2.42
CA THR A 226 77.13 11.59 -3.15
C THR A 226 78.23 12.33 -2.39
N GLN A 227 78.81 11.71 -1.37
CA GLN A 227 80.15 12.04 -0.90
C GLN A 227 80.83 10.74 -0.43
N VAL A 228 81.84 10.32 -1.17
CA VAL A 228 82.73 9.20 -0.89
C VAL A 228 83.97 9.77 -0.18
N PRO A 229 84.43 9.22 0.96
CA PRO A 229 85.70 9.62 1.55
C PRO A 229 86.84 8.71 1.05
N VAL A 230 87.95 9.33 0.66
CA VAL A 230 89.25 8.69 0.35
C VAL A 230 90.21 9.02 1.51
N PRO A 231 91.09 8.09 1.92
CA PRO A 231 91.84 8.16 3.16
C PRO A 231 93.19 8.86 2.98
N ASP A 232 93.80 9.32 4.08
CA ASP A 232 95.23 9.59 4.07
C ASP A 232 95.88 9.24 5.42
N GLY A 233 97.10 8.72 5.33
CA GLY A 233 97.89 8.21 6.44
C GLY A 233 99.20 8.98 6.61
N SER A 234 99.71 8.87 7.85
CA SER A 234 101.11 9.02 8.27
C SER A 234 101.67 10.45 8.48
N PRO A 235 102.80 10.63 9.21
CA PRO A 235 103.12 10.16 10.58
C PRO A 235 103.88 11.26 11.39
N PRO A 236 104.89 11.01 12.28
CA PRO A 236 104.92 11.53 13.65
C PRO A 236 106.02 12.58 13.94
N GLY A 237 106.01 13.15 15.15
CA GLY A 237 107.23 13.72 15.75
C GLY A 237 106.98 14.92 16.66
N GLY A 238 107.61 14.91 17.83
CA GLY A 238 107.79 16.12 18.64
C GLY A 238 107.73 15.93 20.15
N VAL A 239 108.78 15.37 20.72
CA VAL A 239 109.10 15.38 22.15
C VAL A 239 109.64 16.77 22.55
N ARG A 240 109.22 17.32 23.71
CA ARG A 240 110.03 17.95 24.80
C ARG A 240 109.16 18.84 25.72
N LEU A 241 109.05 18.49 27.02
CA LEU A 241 109.74 19.04 28.21
C LEU A 241 109.22 20.43 28.64
N GLY A 242 108.46 20.53 29.75
CA GLY A 242 108.91 20.94 31.10
C GLY A 242 107.94 22.06 31.55
N GLU A 243 107.52 22.26 32.80
CA GLU A 243 108.01 21.95 34.16
C GLU A 243 106.89 21.40 35.04
#